data_AF-A0A091T736-F1
#
_entry.id   AF-A0A091T736-F1
#
_cell.length_a   1.000
_cell.length_b   1.000
_cell.length_c   1.000
_cell.angle_alpha   90.00
_cell.angle_beta   90.00
_cell.angle_gamma   90.00
#
_symmetry.space_group_name_H-M   'P 1'
#
loop_
_entity.id
_entity.type
_entity.pdbx_description
1 polymer ?
#
loop_
_entity_poly.entity_id
_entity_poly.type
_entity_poly.pdbx_seq_one_letter_code
_entity_poly.pdbx_strand_id
1 'polypeptide(L)'
;DKEIAEFIDKLGTTLRPEKVPRDLRKCCFCHEEGDGATDGPARLLNLDLDLWVHLNCALWSTEVYETQGGALINVEVALHRGLLTKCSLCQKTGATNSCNRIRCPSVYHFACAIRAKCMFFKDKTMLCPLHKLKGPCEQELSSFTVFRRVYIERDEVKQIASIIQRGERLPMFRTTLPAPSAPNRQHHPARRAAPHVPRAVGYEATRIYWSLRTNNRRCCYRCTICENNGRPEFVVQVIEQGLEDLVFSDSSPQ
;
A
#
# COMPACT_ATOMS: atom_id res chain seq x y z
N ASP A 1 14.87 -11.25 -15.79
CA ASP A 1 13.95 -11.34 -14.61
C ASP A 1 13.99 -12.69 -13.90
N LYS A 2 13.75 -13.81 -14.59
CA LYS A 2 13.70 -15.14 -13.95
C LYS A 2 15.04 -15.58 -13.34
N GLU A 3 16.15 -15.39 -14.05
CA GLU A 3 17.51 -15.66 -13.55
C GLU A 3 17.88 -14.81 -12.34
N ILE A 4 17.49 -13.53 -12.33
CA ILE A 4 17.73 -12.61 -11.21
C ILE A 4 16.92 -13.06 -9.99
N ALA A 5 15.67 -13.47 -10.19
CA ALA A 5 14.82 -13.98 -9.12
C ALA A 5 15.37 -15.28 -8.54
N GLU A 6 15.83 -16.21 -9.37
CA GLU A 6 16.46 -17.47 -8.96
C GLU A 6 17.79 -17.24 -8.23
N PHE A 7 18.59 -16.27 -8.66
CA PHE A 7 19.82 -15.87 -7.99
C PHE A 7 19.54 -15.26 -6.60
N ILE A 8 18.57 -14.35 -6.50
CA ILE A 8 18.15 -13.76 -5.22
C ILE A 8 17.61 -14.82 -4.27
N ASP A 9 16.87 -15.80 -4.80
CA ASP A 9 16.30 -16.90 -4.02
C ASP A 9 17.40 -17.81 -3.45
N LYS A 10 18.39 -18.18 -4.29
CA LYS A 10 19.58 -18.95 -3.85
C LYS A 10 20.39 -18.22 -2.78
N LEU A 11 20.46 -16.89 -2.84
CA LEU A 11 21.18 -16.11 -1.84
C LEU A 11 20.44 -16.05 -0.49
N GLY A 12 19.15 -16.37 -0.42
CA GLY A 12 18.38 -16.38 0.83
C GLY A 12 18.37 -15.04 1.58
N THR A 13 18.65 -13.94 0.87
CA THR A 13 18.82 -12.58 1.43
C THR A 13 17.49 -11.91 1.76
N THR A 14 16.39 -12.40 1.19
CA THR A 14 15.04 -11.88 1.38
C THR A 14 14.25 -12.73 2.34
N LEU A 15 13.73 -12.11 3.41
CA LEU A 15 12.70 -12.72 4.24
C LEU A 15 11.43 -12.89 3.40
N ARG A 16 11.14 -14.13 3.01
CA ARG A 16 9.90 -14.51 2.38
C ARG A 16 9.16 -15.47 3.31
N PRO A 17 7.87 -15.23 3.61
CA PRO A 17 7.07 -16.24 4.27
C PRO A 17 7.04 -17.50 3.40
N GLU A 18 7.09 -18.69 4.01
CA GLU A 18 7.06 -19.99 3.29
C GLU A 18 5.85 -20.10 2.35
N LYS A 19 4.74 -19.49 2.76
CA LYS A 19 3.55 -19.29 1.93
C LYS A 19 3.25 -17.80 1.91
N VAL A 20 3.35 -17.19 0.73
CA VAL A 20 2.85 -15.83 0.53
C VAL A 20 1.33 -15.87 0.74
N PRO A 21 0.79 -15.14 1.72
CA PRO A 21 -0.65 -15.07 1.92
C PRO A 21 -1.32 -14.60 0.63
N ARG A 22 -2.51 -15.12 0.33
CA ARG A 22 -3.28 -14.63 -0.82
C ARG A 22 -3.53 -13.14 -0.63
N ASP A 23 -3.20 -12.34 -1.64
CA ASP A 23 -3.52 -10.93 -1.65
C ASP A 23 -5.02 -10.74 -1.87
N LEU A 24 -5.73 -10.37 -0.82
CA LEU A 24 -7.19 -10.17 -0.84
C LEU A 24 -7.57 -8.71 -1.10
N ARG A 25 -6.59 -7.81 -1.26
CA ARG A 25 -6.85 -6.39 -1.54
C ARG A 25 -7.54 -6.28 -2.89
N LYS A 26 -8.60 -5.47 -2.97
CA LYS A 26 -9.37 -5.24 -4.21
C LYS A 26 -9.27 -3.80 -4.65
N CYS A 27 -9.11 -3.59 -5.94
CA CYS A 27 -9.15 -2.25 -6.52
C CYS A 27 -10.59 -1.70 -6.50
N CYS A 28 -10.81 -0.53 -5.91
CA CYS A 28 -12.14 0.09 -5.84
C CYS A 28 -12.72 0.50 -7.21
N PHE A 29 -11.89 0.58 -8.26
CA PHE A 29 -12.34 0.88 -9.62
C PHE A 29 -12.74 -0.38 -10.39
N CYS A 30 -11.82 -1.33 -10.56
CA CYS A 30 -12.03 -2.50 -11.42
C CYS A 30 -12.49 -3.76 -10.67
N HIS A 31 -12.44 -3.76 -9.33
CA HIS A 31 -12.82 -4.86 -8.44
C HIS A 31 -11.96 -6.13 -8.55
N GLU A 32 -10.85 -6.08 -9.29
CA GLU A 32 -9.89 -7.18 -9.38
C GLU A 32 -9.05 -7.29 -8.09
N GLU A 33 -8.72 -8.52 -7.72
CA GLU A 33 -7.92 -8.88 -6.53
C GLU A 33 -6.42 -8.82 -6.83
N GLY A 34 -5.66 -8.26 -5.88
CA GLY A 34 -4.20 -8.20 -5.92
C GLY A 34 -3.63 -7.21 -6.95
N ASP A 35 -2.30 -7.20 -7.08
CA ASP A 35 -1.61 -6.37 -8.06
C ASP A 35 -1.87 -6.86 -9.50
N GLY A 36 -2.01 -5.94 -10.45
CA GLY A 36 -2.13 -6.25 -11.87
C GLY A 36 -0.78 -6.30 -12.59
N ALA A 37 -0.82 -6.68 -13.88
CA ALA A 37 0.37 -6.64 -14.74
C ALA A 37 1.00 -5.23 -14.78
N THR A 38 2.34 -5.16 -14.80
CA THR A 38 3.12 -3.92 -14.83
C THR A 38 2.74 -3.02 -16.01
N ASP A 39 2.60 -3.61 -17.20
CA ASP A 39 2.10 -2.95 -18.41
C ASP A 39 0.57 -3.11 -18.54
N GLY A 40 -0.13 -2.82 -17.44
CA GLY A 40 -1.55 -3.08 -17.24
C GLY A 40 -2.06 -2.26 -16.05
N PRO A 41 -3.00 -2.76 -15.22
CA PRO A 41 -3.45 -2.03 -14.04
C PRO A 41 -2.31 -1.66 -13.06
N ALA A 42 -1.20 -2.41 -13.09
CA ALA A 42 -0.05 -2.30 -12.20
C ALA A 42 -0.41 -2.54 -10.72
N ARG A 43 0.49 -2.17 -9.80
CA ARG A 43 0.35 -2.42 -8.36
C ARG A 43 -0.84 -1.67 -7.73
N LEU A 44 -1.35 -2.19 -6.63
CA LEU A 44 -2.31 -1.52 -5.76
C LEU A 44 -1.63 -0.44 -4.90
N LEU A 45 -2.17 0.76 -4.96
CA LEU A 45 -1.90 1.88 -4.08
C LEU A 45 -2.95 1.89 -2.97
N ASN A 46 -2.50 2.19 -1.74
CA ASN A 46 -3.42 2.40 -0.64
C ASN A 46 -4.15 3.73 -0.90
N LEU A 47 -5.49 3.74 -0.86
CA LEU A 47 -6.34 4.93 -0.96
C LEU A 47 -6.79 5.40 0.41
N ASP A 48 -7.33 4.50 1.23
CA ASP A 48 -7.64 4.73 2.66
C ASP A 48 -7.51 3.41 3.45
N LEU A 49 -7.99 3.35 4.70
CA LEU A 49 -8.12 2.14 5.50
C LEU A 49 -8.85 1.05 4.72
N ASP A 50 -8.14 -0.04 4.44
CA ASP A 50 -8.63 -1.18 3.68
C ASP A 50 -9.16 -0.86 2.28
N LEU A 51 -8.94 0.37 1.78
CA LEU A 51 -9.29 0.78 0.43
C LEU A 51 -8.04 0.85 -0.44
N TRP A 52 -8.11 0.21 -1.60
CA TRP A 52 -6.99 0.05 -2.51
C TRP A 52 -7.43 0.37 -3.93
N VAL A 53 -6.52 0.93 -4.73
CA VAL A 53 -6.77 1.20 -6.15
C VAL A 53 -5.53 0.85 -6.95
N HIS A 54 -5.71 0.25 -8.11
CA HIS A 54 -4.59 0.03 -9.03
C HIS A 54 -4.02 1.36 -9.51
N LEU A 55 -2.70 1.43 -9.62
CA LEU A 55 -1.98 2.63 -10.04
C LEU A 55 -2.55 3.17 -11.34
N ASN A 56 -2.66 2.36 -12.39
CA ASN A 56 -3.15 2.83 -13.68
C ASN A 56 -4.67 3.05 -13.73
N CYS A 57 -5.45 2.44 -12.81
CA CYS A 57 -6.87 2.77 -12.66
C CYS A 57 -7.06 4.18 -12.10
N ALA A 58 -6.28 4.56 -11.08
CA ALA A 58 -6.30 5.91 -10.53
C ALA A 58 -5.66 6.91 -11.51
N LEU A 59 -4.45 6.59 -11.99
CA LEU A 59 -3.68 7.48 -12.85
C LEU A 59 -4.47 7.85 -14.10
N TRP A 60 -5.18 6.94 -14.78
CA TRP A 60 -5.92 7.26 -16.01
C TRP A 60 -7.37 7.73 -15.79
N SER A 61 -7.76 7.99 -14.55
CA SER A 61 -9.06 8.62 -14.27
C SER A 61 -9.05 10.07 -14.76
N THR A 62 -10.12 10.50 -15.43
CA THR A 62 -10.18 11.79 -16.16
C THR A 62 -9.87 13.02 -15.29
N GLU A 63 -10.34 13.06 -14.05
CA GLU A 63 -10.19 14.18 -13.11
C GLU A 63 -8.93 14.10 -12.24
N VAL A 64 -8.21 12.98 -12.29
CA VAL A 64 -6.97 12.80 -11.54
C VAL A 64 -5.84 13.50 -12.28
N TYR A 65 -4.91 14.10 -11.57
CA TYR A 65 -3.64 14.57 -12.13
C TYR A 65 -2.49 14.17 -11.21
N GLU A 66 -1.29 14.13 -11.78
CA GLU A 66 -0.07 13.77 -11.08
C GLU A 66 0.79 15.03 -10.89
N THR A 67 1.26 15.27 -9.67
CA THR A 67 2.22 16.35 -9.39
C THR A 67 3.63 15.94 -9.81
N GLN A 68 4.56 16.91 -9.88
CA GLN A 68 5.97 16.62 -10.17
C GLN A 68 6.61 15.63 -9.18
N GLY A 69 6.10 15.57 -7.94
CA GLY A 69 6.56 14.62 -6.91
C GLY A 69 5.95 13.22 -7.03
N GLY A 70 5.08 12.97 -8.01
CA GLY A 70 4.40 11.68 -8.19
C GLY A 70 3.13 11.51 -7.35
N ALA A 71 2.62 12.59 -6.75
CA ALA A 71 1.38 12.55 -5.99
C ALA A 71 0.17 12.57 -6.94
N LEU A 72 -0.75 11.61 -6.79
CA LEU A 72 -2.03 11.61 -7.48
C LEU A 72 -3.05 12.41 -6.67
N ILE A 73 -3.60 13.45 -7.29
CA ILE A 73 -4.61 14.32 -6.71
C ILE A 73 -5.99 13.98 -7.29
N ASN A 74 -7.06 14.24 -6.54
CA ASN A 74 -8.46 13.99 -6.92
C ASN A 74 -8.85 12.52 -7.09
N VAL A 75 -8.07 11.57 -6.55
CA VAL A 75 -8.40 10.14 -6.67
C VAL A 75 -9.73 9.81 -5.97
N GLU A 76 -10.03 10.45 -4.84
CA GLU A 76 -11.31 10.30 -4.16
C GLU A 76 -12.47 10.82 -5.01
N VAL A 77 -12.31 11.95 -5.70
CA VAL A 77 -13.35 12.50 -6.59
C VAL A 77 -13.65 11.51 -7.72
N ALA A 78 -12.59 10.94 -8.32
CA ALA A 78 -12.73 9.88 -9.31
C ALA A 78 -13.43 8.64 -8.76
N LEU A 79 -13.11 8.23 -7.53
CA LEU A 79 -13.78 7.10 -6.89
C LEU A 79 -15.28 7.36 -6.73
N HIS A 80 -15.67 8.50 -6.16
CA HIS A 80 -17.08 8.85 -5.96
C HIS A 80 -17.86 8.87 -7.28
N ARG A 81 -17.29 9.44 -8.36
CA ARG A 81 -17.90 9.38 -9.69
C ARG A 81 -17.98 7.95 -10.22
N GLY A 82 -16.92 7.16 -10.02
CA GLY A 82 -16.83 5.76 -10.43
C GLY A 82 -17.95 4.90 -9.85
N LEU A 83 -18.37 5.14 -8.60
CA LEU A 83 -19.45 4.38 -7.95
C LEU A 83 -20.75 4.33 -8.77
N LEU A 84 -21.05 5.40 -9.50
CA LEU A 84 -22.28 5.53 -10.31
C LEU A 84 -22.04 5.29 -11.81
N THR A 85 -20.78 5.21 -12.25
CA THR A 85 -20.43 5.20 -13.67
C THR A 85 -20.19 3.78 -14.17
N LYS A 86 -21.04 3.32 -15.12
CA LYS A 86 -20.91 2.01 -15.75
C LYS A 86 -19.89 2.03 -16.89
N CYS A 87 -19.08 0.97 -16.96
CA CYS A 87 -18.14 0.77 -18.05
C CYS A 87 -18.86 0.44 -19.36
N SER A 88 -18.52 1.13 -20.45
CA SER A 88 -19.06 0.86 -21.78
C SER A 88 -18.68 -0.51 -22.35
N LEU A 89 -17.68 -1.20 -21.79
CA LEU A 89 -17.32 -2.58 -22.18
C LEU A 89 -18.01 -3.63 -21.30
N CYS A 90 -17.79 -3.61 -19.97
CA CYS A 90 -18.25 -4.69 -19.08
C CYS A 90 -19.55 -4.38 -18.33
N GLN A 91 -20.11 -3.17 -18.48
CA GLN A 91 -21.35 -2.70 -17.85
C GLN A 91 -21.36 -2.66 -16.31
N LYS A 92 -20.24 -2.98 -15.64
CA LYS A 92 -20.05 -2.83 -14.19
C LYS A 92 -19.66 -1.39 -13.82
N THR A 93 -19.96 -0.98 -12.60
CA THR A 93 -19.57 0.33 -12.05
C THR A 93 -18.08 0.42 -11.74
N GLY A 94 -17.59 1.63 -11.48
CA GLY A 94 -16.18 1.94 -11.18
C GLY A 94 -15.37 2.46 -12.37
N ALA A 95 -16.02 2.71 -13.50
CA ALA A 95 -15.37 3.20 -14.71
C ALA A 95 -15.11 4.71 -14.64
N THR A 96 -13.87 5.13 -14.92
CA THR A 96 -13.45 6.54 -14.77
C THR A 96 -12.59 7.06 -15.93
N ASN A 97 -12.19 6.23 -16.88
CA ASN A 97 -11.43 6.67 -18.05
C ASN A 97 -12.40 7.03 -19.18
N SER A 98 -12.69 8.33 -19.32
CA SER A 98 -13.65 8.87 -20.28
C SER A 98 -13.01 9.21 -21.61
N CYS A 99 -13.73 8.99 -22.71
CA CYS A 99 -13.30 9.42 -24.03
C CYS A 99 -13.23 10.97 -24.11
N ASN A 100 -12.13 11.51 -24.64
CA ASN A 100 -11.87 12.95 -24.74
C ASN A 100 -12.64 13.65 -25.88
N ARG A 101 -13.43 12.91 -26.65
CA ARG A 101 -14.33 13.52 -27.65
C ARG A 101 -15.50 14.20 -26.95
N ILE A 102 -15.70 15.48 -27.26
CA ILE A 102 -16.84 16.30 -26.80
C ILE A 102 -18.17 15.53 -26.96
N ARG A 103 -18.96 15.46 -25.88
CA ARG A 103 -20.27 14.78 -25.80
C ARG A 103 -20.25 13.27 -26.04
N CYS A 104 -19.08 12.62 -26.05
CA CYS A 104 -19.01 11.17 -26.06
C CYS A 104 -19.32 10.60 -24.66
N PRO A 105 -20.31 9.70 -24.50
CA PRO A 105 -20.65 9.13 -23.20
C PRO A 105 -19.78 7.93 -22.83
N SER A 106 -18.82 7.54 -23.68
CA SER A 106 -18.03 6.32 -23.47
C SER A 106 -17.05 6.49 -22.32
N VAL A 107 -17.20 5.66 -21.30
CA VAL A 107 -16.34 5.60 -20.11
C VAL A 107 -15.96 4.16 -19.84
N TYR A 108 -14.70 3.91 -19.50
CA TYR A 108 -14.18 2.57 -19.29
C TYR A 108 -13.40 2.45 -17.98
N HIS A 109 -13.32 1.23 -17.44
CA HIS A 109 -12.17 0.91 -16.59
C HIS A 109 -10.90 0.97 -17.42
N PHE A 110 -9.76 1.23 -16.78
CA PHE A 110 -8.46 1.25 -17.47
C PHE A 110 -8.20 -0.02 -18.30
N ALA A 111 -8.28 -1.21 -17.69
CA ALA A 111 -8.09 -2.48 -18.40
C ALA A 111 -9.16 -2.73 -19.47
N CYS A 112 -10.40 -2.28 -19.24
CA CYS A 112 -11.47 -2.36 -20.24
C CYS A 112 -11.14 -1.53 -21.47
N ALA A 113 -10.62 -0.31 -21.31
CA ALA A 113 -10.22 0.53 -22.43
C ALA A 113 -9.12 -0.12 -23.27
N ILE A 114 -8.12 -0.76 -22.64
CA ILE A 114 -7.08 -1.53 -23.37
C ILE A 114 -7.72 -2.67 -24.17
N ARG A 115 -8.59 -3.48 -23.55
CA ARG A 115 -9.27 -4.60 -24.23
C ARG A 115 -10.16 -4.13 -25.38
N ALA A 116 -10.85 -3.00 -25.19
CA ALA A 116 -11.68 -2.37 -26.22
C ALA A 116 -10.85 -1.71 -27.34
N LYS A 117 -9.51 -1.67 -27.23
CA LYS A 117 -8.61 -1.00 -28.18
C LYS A 117 -8.83 0.52 -28.26
N CYS A 118 -9.15 1.15 -27.12
CA CYS A 118 -9.08 2.59 -26.99
C CYS A 118 -7.65 3.10 -27.24
N MET A 119 -7.54 4.32 -27.75
CA MET A 119 -6.26 4.98 -28.03
C MET A 119 -5.90 5.89 -26.85
N PHE A 120 -4.73 5.70 -26.28
CA PHE A 120 -4.23 6.48 -25.15
C PHE A 120 -3.13 7.43 -25.61
N PHE A 121 -3.08 8.64 -25.05
CA PHE A 121 -2.15 9.69 -25.48
C PHE A 121 -1.21 10.12 -24.36
N LYS A 122 -0.03 10.64 -24.73
CA LYS A 122 0.98 11.15 -23.78
C LYS A 122 0.48 12.27 -22.86
N ASP A 123 -0.51 13.03 -23.30
CA ASP A 123 -1.17 14.08 -22.52
C ASP A 123 -2.24 13.55 -21.56
N LYS A 124 -2.29 12.23 -21.35
CA LYS A 124 -3.23 11.52 -20.47
C LYS A 124 -4.67 11.52 -20.97
N THR A 125 -4.92 11.89 -22.22
CA THR A 125 -6.24 11.74 -22.84
C THR A 125 -6.43 10.37 -23.46
N MET A 126 -7.69 9.97 -23.67
CA MET A 126 -8.05 8.69 -24.28
C MET A 126 -9.18 8.89 -25.29
N LEU A 127 -9.13 8.19 -26.42
CA LEU A 127 -10.22 8.13 -27.40
C LEU A 127 -10.77 6.71 -27.51
N CYS A 128 -12.09 6.59 -27.46
CA CYS A 128 -12.77 5.30 -27.61
C CYS A 128 -12.63 4.77 -29.05
N PRO A 129 -12.97 3.50 -29.33
CA PRO A 129 -12.79 2.91 -30.66
C PRO A 129 -13.56 3.64 -31.77
N LEU A 130 -14.68 4.29 -31.44
CA LEU A 130 -15.46 5.10 -32.38
C LEU A 130 -14.79 6.43 -32.74
N HIS A 131 -13.92 6.95 -31.87
CA HIS A 131 -13.25 8.24 -32.04
C HIS A 131 -11.73 8.11 -32.20
N LYS A 132 -11.20 6.89 -32.25
CA LYS A 132 -9.78 6.62 -32.48
C LYS A 132 -9.36 7.22 -33.83
N LEU A 133 -8.20 7.88 -33.84
CA LEU A 133 -7.61 8.44 -35.07
C LEU A 133 -7.23 7.32 -36.04
N LYS A 134 -7.40 7.57 -37.34
CA LYS A 134 -6.94 6.65 -38.39
C LYS A 134 -5.49 6.98 -38.74
N GLY A 135 -4.63 5.97 -38.74
CA GLY A 135 -3.21 6.11 -39.07
C GLY A 135 -2.29 6.25 -37.84
N PRO A 136 -0.96 6.29 -38.06
CA PRO A 136 0.01 6.39 -36.98
C PRO A 136 -0.08 7.75 -36.29
N CYS A 137 0.05 7.76 -34.98
CA CYS A 137 0.09 8.98 -34.18
C CYS A 137 1.26 8.88 -33.19
N GLU A 138 2.24 9.76 -33.30
CA GLU A 138 3.41 9.78 -32.40
C GLU A 138 3.07 10.09 -30.94
N GLN A 139 1.87 10.65 -30.72
CA GLN A 139 1.35 10.93 -29.38
C GLN A 139 0.65 9.72 -28.77
N GLU A 140 0.37 8.66 -29.54
CA GLU A 140 -0.17 7.40 -29.00
C GLU A 140 0.85 6.77 -28.05
N LEU A 141 0.36 6.36 -26.89
CA LEU A 141 1.16 5.69 -25.90
C LEU A 141 1.18 4.17 -26.18
N SER A 142 2.38 3.59 -26.27
CA SER A 142 2.58 2.16 -26.55
C SER A 142 2.76 1.29 -25.31
N SER A 143 3.05 1.89 -24.15
CA SER A 143 3.22 1.19 -22.87
C SER A 143 2.65 2.01 -21.72
N PHE A 144 2.08 1.32 -20.75
CA PHE A 144 1.49 1.86 -19.54
C PHE A 144 2.36 1.61 -18.30
N THR A 145 3.58 1.11 -18.48
CA THR A 145 4.48 0.85 -17.36
C THR A 145 4.88 2.16 -16.67
N VAL A 146 4.80 2.18 -15.35
CA VAL A 146 5.15 3.34 -14.53
C VAL A 146 6.32 2.98 -13.61
N PHE A 147 7.53 3.41 -14.00
CA PHE A 147 8.76 3.18 -13.25
C PHE A 147 9.04 4.24 -12.18
N ARG A 148 8.43 5.42 -12.30
CA ARG A 148 8.59 6.51 -11.33
C ARG A 148 7.80 6.25 -10.05
N ARG A 149 8.19 6.91 -8.96
CA ARG A 149 7.42 6.89 -7.72
C ARG A 149 6.07 7.55 -7.97
N VAL A 150 4.99 6.81 -7.71
CA VAL A 150 3.62 7.33 -7.72
C VAL A 150 2.91 6.89 -6.44
N TYR A 151 2.22 7.83 -5.79
CA TYR A 151 1.45 7.61 -4.57
C TYR A 151 0.19 8.48 -4.57
N ILE A 152 -0.76 8.21 -3.68
CA ILE A 152 -1.98 9.01 -3.53
C ILE A 152 -1.74 10.02 -2.42
N GLU A 153 -1.94 11.31 -2.71
CA GLU A 153 -1.82 12.37 -1.71
C GLU A 153 -2.94 12.21 -0.66
N ARG A 154 -2.59 12.38 0.61
CA ARG A 154 -3.49 12.14 1.74
C ARG A 154 -3.30 13.17 2.82
N ASP A 155 -4.39 13.46 3.51
CA ASP A 155 -4.35 14.17 4.78
C ASP A 155 -4.16 13.15 5.93
N GLU A 156 -2.90 12.93 6.32
CA GLU A 156 -2.54 11.94 7.34
C GLU A 156 -3.27 12.17 8.68
N VAL A 157 -3.53 13.44 9.03
CA VAL A 157 -4.21 13.81 10.28
C VAL A 157 -5.66 13.35 10.27
N LYS A 158 -6.38 13.57 9.17
CA LYS A 158 -7.77 13.10 9.01
C LYS A 158 -7.86 11.58 9.01
N GLN A 159 -6.89 10.90 8.41
CA GLN A 159 -6.86 9.44 8.38
C GLN A 159 -6.64 8.86 9.78
N ILE A 160 -5.69 9.40 10.55
CA ILE A 160 -5.47 8.95 11.93
C ILE A 160 -6.74 9.16 12.78
N ALA A 161 -7.42 10.30 12.61
CA ALA A 161 -8.67 10.58 13.31
C ALA A 161 -9.79 9.58 12.95
N SER A 162 -9.93 9.20 11.68
CA SER A 162 -10.96 8.25 11.24
C SER A 162 -10.71 6.82 11.78
N ILE A 163 -9.44 6.41 11.90
CA ILE A 163 -9.05 5.13 12.52
C ILE A 163 -9.46 5.10 13.99
N ILE A 164 -9.11 6.15 14.74
CA ILE A 164 -9.35 6.23 16.19
C ILE A 164 -10.84 6.16 16.51
N GLN A 165 -11.69 6.75 15.65
CA GLN A 165 -13.14 6.77 15.84
C GLN A 165 -13.83 5.42 15.54
N ARG A 166 -13.23 4.54 14.73
CA ARG A 166 -13.86 3.28 14.30
C ARG A 166 -13.79 2.15 15.34
N GLY A 167 -12.97 2.26 16.38
CA GLY A 167 -12.97 1.35 17.54
C GLY A 167 -12.65 -0.12 17.29
N GLU A 168 -12.44 -0.56 16.05
CA GLU A 168 -12.16 -1.96 15.71
C GLU A 168 -10.65 -2.24 15.64
N ARG A 169 -10.22 -3.18 16.51
CA ARG A 169 -8.94 -3.93 16.57
C ARG A 169 -7.65 -3.11 16.40
N LEU A 170 -6.76 -3.23 17.38
CA LEU A 170 -5.39 -2.67 17.44
C LEU A 170 -4.79 -2.45 16.03
N PRO A 171 -4.64 -1.20 15.56
CA PRO A 171 -4.09 -0.94 14.24
C PRO A 171 -2.61 -1.34 14.22
N MET A 172 -2.23 -2.28 13.36
CA MET A 172 -0.82 -2.50 13.05
C MET A 172 -0.33 -1.33 12.19
N PHE A 173 0.31 -0.34 12.83
CA PHE A 173 1.00 0.73 12.13
C PHE A 173 2.29 0.19 11.51
N ARG A 174 2.34 0.14 10.18
CA ARG A 174 3.58 -0.13 9.45
C ARG A 174 4.33 1.17 9.21
N THR A 175 5.01 1.68 10.22
CA THR A 175 5.88 2.86 10.09
C THR A 175 7.21 2.44 9.46
N THR A 176 7.61 3.06 8.35
CA THR A 176 8.91 2.82 7.69
C THR A 176 10.07 3.59 8.33
N LEU A 177 9.79 4.44 9.33
CA LEU A 177 10.76 5.16 10.14
C LEU A 177 10.73 4.68 11.60
N PRO A 178 11.80 4.88 12.39
CA PRO A 178 11.73 4.72 13.83
C PRO A 178 10.60 5.63 14.33
N ALA A 179 9.65 5.07 15.08
CA ALA A 179 8.61 5.88 15.70
C ALA A 179 9.28 6.99 16.53
N PRO A 180 8.99 8.27 16.30
CA PRO A 180 9.21 9.26 17.33
C PRO A 180 8.34 8.83 18.51
N SER A 181 8.93 8.83 19.71
CA SER A 181 8.25 8.66 20.99
C SER A 181 6.84 9.26 20.94
N ALA A 182 5.82 8.42 21.06
CA ALA A 182 4.43 8.83 21.00
C ALA A 182 4.16 9.93 22.04
N PRO A 183 3.67 11.12 21.67
CA PRO A 183 3.19 12.09 22.64
C PRO A 183 1.74 11.75 23.00
N ASN A 184 1.45 11.76 24.30
CA ASN A 184 0.13 11.83 24.93
C ASN A 184 -0.90 10.73 24.62
N ARG A 185 -0.97 9.72 25.52
CA ARG A 185 -2.27 9.18 25.95
C ARG A 185 -2.77 9.98 27.14
N GLN A 186 -3.95 10.56 26.97
CA GLN A 186 -4.65 11.41 27.93
C GLN A 186 -4.87 10.68 29.27
N HIS A 187 -4.67 11.45 30.34
CA HIS A 187 -4.82 11.07 31.74
C HIS A 187 -6.29 10.79 32.11
N HIS A 188 -6.56 9.67 32.77
CA HIS A 188 -7.66 9.57 33.74
C HIS A 188 -7.04 9.55 35.15
N PRO A 189 -7.60 10.32 36.12
CA PRO A 189 -7.01 10.43 37.45
C PRO A 189 -7.53 9.33 38.36
N ALA A 190 -6.63 8.62 39.04
CA ALA A 190 -6.75 8.15 40.44
C ALA A 190 -5.88 6.89 40.69
N ARG A 191 -4.66 7.10 41.19
CA ARG A 191 -4.11 6.52 42.44
C ARG A 191 -2.59 6.67 42.43
N ARG A 192 -2.09 7.41 43.43
CA ARG A 192 -0.68 7.50 43.80
C ARG A 192 -0.21 6.15 44.35
N ALA A 193 0.82 5.58 43.74
CA ALA A 193 2.01 5.03 44.42
C ALA A 193 3.07 4.64 43.36
N ALA A 194 4.33 5.03 43.62
CA ALA A 194 5.58 4.80 42.87
C ALA A 194 5.95 5.79 41.74
N PRO A 195 7.25 6.16 41.58
CA PRO A 195 7.71 7.15 40.61
C PRO A 195 7.42 6.65 39.19
N HIS A 196 6.84 7.55 38.40
CA HIS A 196 6.29 7.30 37.08
C HIS A 196 7.34 6.86 36.05
N VAL A 197 7.58 5.56 35.95
CA VAL A 197 7.92 4.95 34.66
C VAL A 197 6.60 4.44 34.09
N PRO A 198 6.15 4.93 32.91
CA PRO A 198 5.04 4.30 32.22
C PRO A 198 5.41 2.82 31.99
N ARG A 199 4.73 1.89 32.67
CA ARG A 199 4.89 0.46 32.40
C ARG A 199 4.36 0.22 30.99
N ALA A 200 5.26 0.18 30.01
CA ALA A 200 4.96 -0.21 28.64
C ALA A 200 4.74 -1.74 28.51
N VAL A 201 4.39 -2.42 29.61
CA VAL A 201 4.09 -3.86 29.63
C VAL A 201 2.93 -4.11 28.66
N GLY A 202 3.13 -5.09 27.76
CA GLY A 202 2.23 -5.37 26.64
C GLY A 202 2.60 -4.66 25.34
N TYR A 203 3.67 -3.86 25.30
CA TYR A 203 4.24 -3.37 24.05
C TYR A 203 4.79 -4.54 23.23
N GLU A 204 4.46 -4.56 21.94
CA GLU A 204 5.04 -5.47 20.95
C GLU A 204 5.38 -4.70 19.69
N ALA A 205 6.58 -4.93 19.16
CA ALA A 205 7.02 -4.41 17.88
C ALA A 205 7.81 -5.46 17.12
N THR A 206 7.58 -5.53 15.80
CA THR A 206 8.40 -6.35 14.91
C THR A 206 9.30 -5.46 14.06
N ARG A 207 10.57 -5.84 13.89
CA ARG A 207 11.57 -5.18 13.06
C ARG A 207 12.29 -6.20 12.19
N ILE A 208 12.85 -5.74 11.06
CA ILE A 208 13.67 -6.55 10.17
C ILE A 208 15.08 -5.96 10.17
N TYR A 209 16.06 -6.71 10.67
CA TYR A 209 17.48 -6.32 10.71
C TYR A 209 18.36 -7.43 10.15
N TRP A 210 19.67 -7.18 10.04
CA TRP A 210 20.65 -8.19 9.66
C TRP A 210 20.75 -9.29 10.72
N SER A 211 20.98 -10.52 10.27
CA SER A 211 21.28 -11.66 11.13
C SER A 211 22.62 -11.47 11.79
N LEU A 212 22.67 -11.77 13.10
CA LEU A 212 23.91 -11.81 13.88
C LEU A 212 24.73 -13.08 13.59
N ARG A 213 24.11 -14.09 12.97
CA ARG A 213 24.71 -15.41 12.69
C ARG A 213 25.12 -15.58 11.24
N THR A 214 24.39 -14.95 10.32
CA THR A 214 24.56 -15.16 8.89
C THR A 214 24.76 -13.84 8.16
N ASN A 215 25.94 -13.65 7.57
CA ASN A 215 26.22 -12.43 6.83
C ASN A 215 25.28 -12.30 5.60
N ASN A 216 24.91 -11.07 5.25
CA ASN A 216 23.99 -10.77 4.14
C ASN A 216 22.58 -11.40 4.25
N ARG A 217 22.17 -11.86 5.43
CA ARG A 217 20.81 -12.36 5.68
C ARG A 217 20.05 -11.41 6.58
N ARG A 218 18.79 -11.11 6.26
CA ARG A 218 17.90 -10.38 7.17
C ARG A 218 17.04 -11.36 7.97
N CYS A 219 16.75 -11.03 9.22
CA CYS A 219 15.87 -11.82 10.10
C CYS A 219 14.88 -10.92 10.86
N CYS A 220 13.86 -11.56 11.43
CA CYS A 220 12.77 -10.88 12.13
C CYS A 220 13.15 -10.74 13.61
N TYR A 221 13.05 -9.53 14.15
CA TYR A 221 13.26 -9.23 15.56
C TYR A 221 11.90 -8.85 16.16
N ARG A 222 11.40 -9.66 17.08
CA ARG A 222 10.19 -9.39 17.84
C ARG A 222 10.58 -8.84 19.21
N CYS A 223 10.30 -7.56 19.43
CA CYS A 223 10.58 -6.85 20.66
C CYS A 223 9.31 -6.73 21.49
N THR A 224 9.29 -7.31 22.69
CA THR A 224 8.17 -7.27 23.62
C THR A 224 8.59 -6.71 24.96
N ILE A 225 7.66 -6.09 25.69
CA ILE A 225 7.85 -5.74 27.10
C ILE A 225 6.87 -6.57 27.93
N CYS A 226 7.39 -7.51 28.70
CA CYS A 226 6.62 -8.43 29.53
C CYS A 226 6.67 -7.99 31.00
N GLU A 227 5.77 -8.53 31.82
CA GLU A 227 5.85 -8.39 33.28
C GLU A 227 6.53 -9.61 33.88
N ASN A 228 7.57 -9.37 34.68
CA ASN A 228 8.30 -10.41 35.41
C ASN A 228 8.48 -9.94 36.86
N ASN A 229 7.92 -10.69 37.82
CA ASN A 229 7.97 -10.39 39.26
C ASN A 229 7.61 -8.93 39.62
N GLY A 230 6.60 -8.37 38.94
CA GLY A 230 6.15 -7.01 39.18
C GLY A 230 7.08 -5.92 38.64
N ARG A 231 7.99 -6.23 37.71
CA ARG A 231 8.84 -5.28 36.97
C ARG A 231 8.74 -5.52 35.46
N PRO A 232 8.94 -4.48 34.62
CA PRO A 232 9.00 -4.65 33.17
C PRO A 232 10.29 -5.39 32.77
N GLU A 233 10.16 -6.34 31.85
CA GLU A 233 11.27 -7.05 31.22
C GLU A 233 11.20 -6.85 29.70
N PHE A 234 12.26 -6.32 29.11
CA PHE A 234 12.41 -6.19 27.67
C PHE A 234 12.87 -7.53 27.11
N VAL A 235 12.18 -8.04 26.11
CA VAL A 235 12.51 -9.30 25.45
C VAL A 235 12.64 -9.07 23.96
N VAL A 236 13.76 -9.50 23.38
CA VAL A 236 14.02 -9.47 21.94
C VAL A 236 14.20 -10.91 21.46
N GLN A 237 13.24 -11.39 20.68
CA GLN A 237 13.28 -12.69 20.02
C GLN A 237 13.75 -12.51 18.58
N VAL A 238 14.87 -13.14 18.21
CA VAL A 238 15.42 -13.16 16.85
C VAL A 238 14.97 -14.45 16.16
N ILE A 239 14.09 -14.29 15.18
CA ILE A 239 13.46 -15.38 14.43
C ILE A 239 14.14 -15.46 13.06
N GLU A 240 14.85 -16.55 12.81
CA GLU A 240 15.59 -16.81 11.58
C GLU A 240 15.24 -18.18 11.01
N GLN A 241 14.80 -18.23 9.76
CA GLN A 241 14.38 -19.48 9.12
C GLN A 241 15.51 -20.52 9.10
N GLY A 242 15.18 -21.69 9.63
CA GLY A 242 16.08 -22.86 9.69
C GLY A 242 17.05 -22.86 10.87
N LEU A 243 16.96 -21.89 11.78
CA LEU A 243 17.78 -21.83 12.99
C LEU A 243 16.88 -21.70 14.22
N GLU A 244 17.38 -22.13 15.37
CA GLU A 244 16.69 -21.92 16.65
C GLU A 244 16.56 -20.42 16.95
N ASP A 245 15.45 -20.05 17.56
CA ASP A 245 15.19 -18.66 17.97
C ASP A 245 16.15 -18.25 19.08
N LEU A 246 16.77 -17.07 18.93
CA LEU A 246 17.56 -16.46 20.01
C LEU A 246 16.67 -15.52 20.81
N VAL A 247 16.73 -15.60 22.14
CA VAL A 247 15.96 -14.73 23.02
C VAL A 247 16.94 -13.98 23.91
N PHE A 248 16.87 -12.65 23.86
CA PHE A 248 17.58 -11.75 24.76
C PHE A 248 16.58 -11.11 25.70
N SER A 249 16.83 -11.10 27.01
CA SER A 249 16.02 -10.33 27.94
C SER A 249 16.86 -9.47 28.87
N ASP A 250 16.34 -8.28 29.20
CA ASP A 250 16.93 -7.39 30.20
C ASP A 250 15.81 -6.63 30.93
N SER A 251 16.07 -6.28 32.18
CA SER A 251 15.17 -5.48 33.02
C SER A 251 15.50 -3.99 33.01
N SER A 252 16.59 -3.60 32.34
CA SER A 252 17.04 -2.20 32.22
C SER A 252 17.46 -1.85 30.79
N PRO A 253 17.18 -0.62 30.30
CA PRO A 253 17.82 -0.11 29.10
C PRO A 253 19.28 0.24 29.43
N GLN A 254 20.24 -0.50 28.86
CA GLN A 254 21.65 -0.13 28.85
C GLN A 254 21.97 0.79 27.67
#